data_AF-A0A7X9JL74-F1
#
_entry.id   AF-A0A7X9JL74-F1
#
_cell.length_a   1.000
_cell.length_b   1.000
_cell.length_c   1.000
_cell.angle_alpha   90.00
_cell.angle_beta   90.00
_cell.angle_gamma   90.00
#
_symmetry.space_group_name_H-M   'P 1'
#
loop_
_entity.id
_entity.type
_entity.pdbx_description
1 polymer ?
#
loop_
_entity_poly.entity_id
_entity_poly.type
_entity_poly.pdbx_seq_one_letter_code
_entity_poly.pdbx_strand_id
1 'polypeptide(L)'
;MKKLFFIFSFCISIRAFAQITITQYDLPTVNDTIFYKTGNINNFDPNLTGANTTWDFSQLSLNNQRSDTIIPVTSTPIVYNVVFNFTIANLAFINQSPPQMGGGLTVSDYYDFYKKSSTYYRKAGFGATINGVQTPVKYDNPELFFKLPLTFGTSDSSISSYGAHSRRPSRRARLSQVR
;
A
#
# COMPACT_ATOMS: atom_id res chain seq x y z
N MET A 1 -24.29 -40.93 -48.41
CA MET A 1 -23.13 -40.09 -48.03
C MET A 1 -23.69 -38.87 -47.30
N LYS A 2 -24.16 -38.91 -46.03
CA LYS A 2 -23.47 -39.06 -44.73
C LYS A 2 -22.08 -38.40 -44.73
N LYS A 3 -21.91 -37.38 -43.88
CA LYS A 3 -20.71 -36.53 -43.63
C LYS A 3 -20.73 -35.15 -44.31
N LEU A 4 -21.71 -34.31 -43.97
CA LEU A 4 -21.55 -32.86 -44.10
C LEU A 4 -22.26 -32.10 -42.98
N PHE A 5 -22.03 -32.51 -41.73
CA PHE A 5 -22.58 -31.83 -40.57
C PHE A 5 -21.60 -31.80 -39.39
N PHE A 6 -20.36 -31.38 -39.63
CA PHE A 6 -19.35 -31.28 -38.58
C PHE A 6 -18.38 -30.11 -38.78
N ILE A 7 -18.87 -28.94 -39.24
CA ILE A 7 -18.07 -27.68 -39.28
C ILE A 7 -18.87 -26.52 -38.67
N PHE A 8 -19.74 -26.80 -37.70
CA PHE A 8 -20.33 -25.77 -36.84
C PHE A 8 -20.09 -26.08 -35.36
N SER A 9 -18.96 -26.75 -35.07
CA SER A 9 -18.54 -26.99 -33.70
C SER A 9 -17.48 -25.95 -33.33
N PHE A 10 -17.97 -24.92 -32.64
CA PHE A 10 -17.34 -24.48 -31.40
C PHE A 10 -16.05 -23.67 -31.51
N CYS A 11 -16.15 -22.48 -32.12
CA CYS A 11 -15.35 -21.32 -31.68
C CYS A 11 -16.17 -20.48 -30.69
N ILE A 12 -16.67 -21.11 -29.62
CA ILE A 12 -17.08 -20.36 -28.43
C ILE A 12 -15.78 -19.98 -27.72
N SER A 13 -15.33 -18.75 -27.95
CA SER A 13 -14.27 -18.11 -27.18
C SER A 13 -14.80 -17.89 -25.76
N ILE A 14 -14.68 -18.90 -24.91
CA ILE A 14 -14.88 -18.77 -23.47
C ILE A 14 -13.88 -17.73 -22.95
N ARG A 15 -14.37 -16.52 -22.71
CA ARG A 15 -13.66 -15.49 -21.95
C ARG A 15 -13.64 -15.97 -20.49
N ALA A 16 -12.65 -16.78 -20.14
CA ALA A 16 -12.40 -17.10 -18.73
C ALA A 16 -11.95 -15.80 -18.05
N PHE A 17 -12.74 -15.32 -17.09
CA PHE A 17 -12.30 -14.26 -16.20
C PHE A 17 -11.29 -14.86 -15.23
N ALA A 18 -9.99 -14.71 -15.54
CA ALA A 18 -8.94 -15.02 -14.58
C ALA A 18 -9.14 -14.12 -13.35
N GLN A 19 -9.06 -14.70 -12.15
CA GLN A 19 -9.17 -13.97 -10.90
C GLN A 19 -8.05 -12.93 -10.81
N ILE A 20 -8.42 -11.66 -10.63
CA ILE A 20 -7.43 -10.58 -10.42
C ILE A 20 -6.60 -10.95 -9.19
N THR A 21 -5.29 -11.01 -9.40
CA THR A 21 -4.30 -11.35 -8.38
C THR A 21 -3.34 -10.18 -8.27
N ILE A 22 -3.22 -9.60 -7.07
CA ILE A 22 -2.27 -8.51 -6.81
C ILE A 22 -0.98 -9.12 -6.26
N THR A 23 0.12 -8.85 -6.95
CA THR A 23 1.45 -9.35 -6.64
C THR A 23 2.38 -8.21 -6.19
N GLN A 24 3.63 -8.53 -5.89
CA GLN A 24 4.65 -7.53 -5.56
C GLN A 24 4.93 -6.52 -6.71
N TYR A 25 4.61 -6.90 -7.95
CA TYR A 25 4.82 -6.06 -9.13
C TYR A 25 3.75 -4.98 -9.26
N ASP A 26 2.60 -5.17 -8.62
CA ASP A 26 1.49 -4.22 -8.58
C ASP A 26 1.62 -3.21 -7.42
N LEU A 27 2.70 -3.31 -6.63
CA LEU A 27 2.99 -2.46 -5.48
C LEU A 27 4.11 -1.46 -5.76
N PRO A 28 4.19 -0.33 -5.02
CA PRO A 28 5.14 0.75 -5.27
C PRO A 28 6.59 0.28 -5.36
N THR A 29 7.35 0.85 -6.28
CA THR A 29 8.78 0.61 -6.49
C THR A 29 9.60 1.85 -6.17
N VAL A 30 10.92 1.68 -6.09
CA VAL A 30 11.84 2.80 -5.87
C VAL A 30 11.76 3.77 -7.05
N ASN A 31 11.77 5.06 -6.74
CA ASN A 31 11.62 6.20 -7.66
C ASN A 31 10.20 6.45 -8.17
N ASP A 32 9.20 5.71 -7.68
CA ASP A 32 7.81 6.04 -7.96
C ASP A 32 7.38 7.30 -7.18
N THR A 33 6.53 8.10 -7.81
CA THR A 33 5.77 9.17 -7.15
C THR A 33 4.29 8.91 -7.37
N ILE A 34 3.57 8.66 -6.27
CA ILE A 34 2.14 8.34 -6.31
C ILE A 34 1.37 9.59 -5.93
N PHE A 35 0.59 10.11 -6.88
CA PHE A 35 -0.28 11.26 -6.64
C PHE A 35 -1.66 10.79 -6.22
N TYR A 36 -2.18 11.33 -5.13
CA TYR A 36 -3.54 11.09 -4.70
C TYR A 36 -4.20 12.38 -4.24
N LYS A 37 -5.51 12.41 -4.44
CA LYS A 37 -6.35 13.53 -4.10
C LYS A 37 -7.40 13.03 -3.13
N THR A 38 -7.57 13.76 -2.04
CA THR A 38 -8.63 13.51 -1.08
C THR A 38 -9.66 14.61 -1.21
N GLY A 39 -10.93 14.23 -1.31
CA GLY A 39 -12.03 15.16 -1.46
C GLY A 39 -13.29 14.62 -0.80
N ASN A 40 -14.29 15.47 -0.69
CA ASN A 40 -15.62 15.06 -0.27
C ASN A 40 -16.42 14.65 -1.50
N ILE A 41 -17.09 13.50 -1.40
CA ILE A 41 -18.06 13.06 -2.38
C ILE A 41 -19.44 13.02 -1.72
N ASN A 42 -20.40 13.70 -2.33
CA ASN A 42 -21.79 13.65 -1.89
C ASN A 42 -22.47 12.44 -2.55
N ASN A 43 -23.29 11.70 -1.80
CA ASN A 43 -24.08 10.56 -2.29
C ASN A 43 -23.28 9.40 -2.90
N PHE A 44 -22.07 9.13 -2.38
CA PHE A 44 -21.33 7.93 -2.74
C PHE A 44 -21.87 6.71 -1.99
N ASP A 45 -22.30 5.69 -2.71
CA ASP A 45 -22.64 4.38 -2.14
C ASP A 45 -21.48 3.39 -2.33
N PRO A 46 -20.71 3.05 -1.28
CA PRO A 46 -19.61 2.09 -1.36
C PRO A 46 -20.08 0.65 -1.65
N ASN A 47 -21.39 0.38 -1.56
CA ASN A 47 -21.94 -0.94 -1.86
C ASN A 47 -22.27 -1.11 -3.34
N LEU A 48 -22.32 -0.01 -4.11
CA LEU A 48 -22.50 -0.04 -5.56
C LEU A 48 -21.26 -0.68 -6.20
N THR A 49 -21.34 -1.98 -6.42
CA THR A 49 -20.27 -2.81 -6.94
C THR A 49 -20.84 -3.73 -8.01
N GLY A 50 -20.06 -4.08 -9.03
CA GLY A 50 -20.70 -4.68 -10.19
C GLY A 50 -19.89 -4.64 -11.49
N ALA A 51 -20.05 -5.68 -12.30
CA ALA A 51 -19.90 -5.59 -13.74
C ALA A 51 -20.88 -4.51 -14.22
N ASN A 52 -20.39 -3.57 -15.02
CA ASN A 52 -21.10 -2.37 -15.46
C ASN A 52 -21.31 -1.28 -14.39
N THR A 53 -20.59 -1.31 -13.27
CA THR A 53 -20.52 -0.16 -12.37
C THR A 53 -19.35 0.76 -12.75
N THR A 54 -19.66 1.98 -13.20
CA THR A 54 -18.65 3.00 -13.47
C THR A 54 -18.51 3.92 -12.26
N TRP A 55 -17.30 3.98 -11.70
CA TRP A 55 -16.97 4.88 -10.61
C TRP A 55 -16.46 6.19 -11.21
N ASP A 56 -17.35 7.19 -11.32
CA ASP A 56 -16.99 8.52 -11.83
C ASP A 56 -16.78 9.49 -10.66
N PHE A 57 -15.55 10.00 -10.54
CA PHE A 57 -15.14 11.00 -9.55
C PHE A 57 -14.85 12.37 -10.19
N SER A 58 -15.35 12.63 -11.39
CA SER A 58 -15.16 13.90 -12.11
C SER A 58 -15.68 15.12 -11.34
N GLN A 59 -16.70 14.94 -10.51
CA GLN A 59 -17.31 15.97 -9.67
C GLN A 59 -16.70 16.05 -8.25
N LEU A 60 -15.56 15.40 -8.00
CA LEU A 60 -14.93 15.40 -6.68
C LEU A 60 -14.44 16.80 -6.30
N SER A 61 -15.01 17.37 -5.24
CA SER A 61 -14.52 18.60 -4.63
C SER A 61 -13.26 18.31 -3.81
N LEU A 62 -12.13 18.89 -4.21
CA LEU A 62 -10.82 18.60 -3.65
C LEU A 62 -10.63 19.30 -2.30
N ASN A 63 -10.29 18.51 -1.27
CA ASN A 63 -9.89 19.05 0.03
C ASN A 63 -8.36 19.17 0.12
N ASN A 64 -7.66 18.15 -0.39
CA ASN A 64 -6.20 18.10 -0.34
C ASN A 64 -5.66 17.27 -1.51
N GLN A 65 -4.45 17.60 -1.94
CA GLN A 65 -3.68 16.83 -2.90
C GLN A 65 -2.33 16.52 -2.27
N ARG A 66 -1.91 15.26 -2.39
CA ARG A 66 -0.64 14.78 -1.84
C ARG A 66 0.08 13.92 -2.86
N SER A 67 1.37 13.80 -2.64
CA SER A 67 2.23 12.90 -3.37
C SER A 67 3.07 12.11 -2.39
N ASP A 68 3.10 10.79 -2.56
CA ASP A 68 4.02 9.92 -1.84
C ASP A 68 5.18 9.60 -2.79
N THR A 69 6.38 10.08 -2.46
CA THR A 69 7.59 9.80 -3.23
C THR A 69 8.37 8.68 -2.55
N ILE A 70 8.71 7.65 -3.32
CA ILE A 70 9.47 6.48 -2.85
C ILE A 70 10.92 6.62 -3.31
N ILE A 71 11.84 6.57 -2.37
CA ILE A 71 13.29 6.60 -2.61
C ILE A 71 13.93 5.31 -2.12
N PRO A 72 15.13 4.95 -2.60
CA PRO A 72 15.84 3.81 -2.03
C PRO A 72 16.25 4.15 -0.60
N VAL A 73 16.31 3.14 0.27
CA VAL A 73 16.69 3.34 1.68
C VAL A 73 18.06 4.03 1.78
N THR A 74 19.00 3.68 0.89
CA THR A 74 20.35 4.25 0.77
C THR A 74 20.39 5.75 0.49
N SER A 75 19.29 6.35 0.03
CA SER A 75 19.18 7.80 -0.16
C SER A 75 18.69 8.55 1.08
N THR A 76 18.41 7.85 2.18
CA THR A 76 18.10 8.46 3.48
C THR A 76 19.39 8.70 4.29
N PRO A 77 19.36 9.49 5.38
CA PRO A 77 20.51 9.65 6.26
C PRO A 77 21.17 8.34 6.72
N ILE A 78 22.49 8.33 6.90
CA ILE A 78 23.28 7.12 7.17
C ILE A 78 22.81 6.38 8.45
N VAL A 79 22.38 7.12 9.47
CA VAL A 79 21.85 6.54 10.73
C VAL A 79 20.65 5.64 10.45
N TYR A 80 19.75 6.04 9.54
CA TYR A 80 18.59 5.24 9.17
C TYR A 80 18.98 4.01 8.36
N ASN A 81 19.99 4.12 7.47
CA ASN A 81 20.49 2.99 6.70
C ASN A 81 21.04 1.84 7.56
N VAL A 82 21.72 2.18 8.65
CA VAL A 82 22.26 1.18 9.59
C VAL A 82 21.12 0.40 10.25
N VAL A 83 20.05 1.08 10.66
CA VAL A 83 18.90 0.45 11.31
C VAL A 83 17.97 -0.25 10.32
N PHE A 84 17.74 0.34 9.15
CA PHE A 84 16.82 -0.13 8.12
C PHE A 84 17.57 -0.71 6.91
N ASN A 85 18.53 -1.60 7.15
CA ASN A 85 19.29 -2.25 6.08
C ASN A 85 18.40 -3.09 5.14
N PHE A 86 18.98 -3.61 4.05
CA PHE A 86 18.26 -4.33 3.00
C PHE A 86 17.42 -5.53 3.49
N THR A 87 17.74 -6.14 4.63
CA THR A 87 16.94 -7.24 5.20
C THR A 87 15.68 -6.73 5.88
N ILE A 88 15.75 -5.51 6.45
CA ILE A 88 14.69 -4.88 7.24
C ILE A 88 13.75 -4.07 6.35
N ALA A 89 14.28 -3.29 5.42
CA ALA A 89 13.51 -2.45 4.49
C ALA A 89 14.20 -2.39 3.12
N ASN A 90 13.41 -2.13 2.07
CA ASN A 90 13.92 -1.89 0.71
C ASN A 90 13.22 -0.72 0.00
N LEU A 91 12.30 -0.05 0.68
CA LEU A 91 11.61 1.15 0.21
C LEU A 91 11.57 2.16 1.35
N ALA A 92 11.81 3.43 1.05
CA ALA A 92 11.63 4.54 1.97
C ALA A 92 10.67 5.57 1.34
N PHE A 93 9.57 5.85 2.05
CA PHE A 93 8.59 6.85 1.64
C PHE A 93 8.92 8.17 2.31
N ILE A 94 9.01 9.26 1.54
CA ILE A 94 9.13 10.61 2.09
C ILE A 94 7.76 11.02 2.62
N ASN A 95 7.67 11.26 3.93
CA ASN A 95 6.43 11.73 4.53
C ASN A 95 6.44 13.25 4.64
N GLN A 96 5.66 13.90 3.77
CA GLN A 96 5.56 15.36 3.71
C GLN A 96 4.62 15.94 4.78
N SER A 97 4.02 15.11 5.63
CA SER A 97 3.12 15.54 6.70
C SER A 97 3.54 14.90 8.02
N PRO A 98 4.72 15.26 8.57
CA PRO A 98 5.15 14.75 9.86
C PRO A 98 4.13 15.11 10.95
N PRO A 99 3.99 14.26 11.98
CA PRO A 99 3.08 14.53 13.08
C PRO A 99 3.49 15.82 13.80
N GLN A 100 2.51 16.66 14.13
CA GLN A 100 2.74 17.81 15.00
C GLN A 100 2.96 17.31 16.42
N MET A 101 4.16 17.52 16.96
CA MET A 101 4.49 17.19 18.34
C MET A 101 4.25 18.41 19.23
N GLY A 102 3.65 18.20 20.41
CA GLY A 102 3.47 19.25 21.41
C GLY A 102 4.80 19.64 22.09
N GLY A 103 4.78 20.74 22.85
CA GLY A 103 5.91 21.10 23.73
C GLY A 103 7.15 21.68 23.03
N GLY A 104 6.99 22.31 21.86
CA GLY A 104 8.09 22.93 21.12
C GLY A 104 9.01 21.94 20.39
N LEU A 105 8.63 20.66 20.31
CA LEU A 105 9.33 19.66 19.52
C LEU A 105 9.07 19.87 18.03
N THR A 106 10.15 19.92 17.24
CA THR A 106 10.14 20.02 15.79
C THR A 106 10.46 18.66 15.18
N VAL A 107 9.71 18.28 14.15
CA VAL A 107 9.93 17.04 13.39
C VAL A 107 10.18 17.41 11.94
N SER A 108 11.33 17.00 11.42
CA SER A 108 11.71 17.11 10.01
C SER A 108 12.20 15.77 9.46
N ASP A 109 12.39 15.69 8.14
CA ASP A 109 12.99 14.53 7.46
C ASP A 109 12.38 13.20 7.89
N TYR A 110 11.05 13.14 7.83
CA TYR A 110 10.29 11.98 8.25
C TYR A 110 10.18 10.98 7.09
N TYR A 111 10.64 9.76 7.32
CA TYR A 111 10.61 8.67 6.36
C TYR A 111 9.91 7.46 6.95
N ASP A 112 9.04 6.83 6.15
CA ASP A 112 8.45 5.54 6.49
C ASP A 112 9.17 4.42 5.72
N PHE A 113 9.65 3.41 6.45
CA PHE A 113 10.45 2.32 5.89
C PHE A 113 9.60 1.07 5.69
N TYR A 114 9.60 0.55 4.47
CA TYR A 114 8.82 -0.63 4.08
C TYR A 114 9.72 -1.74 3.54
N LYS A 115 9.26 -2.98 3.75
CA LYS A 115 9.81 -4.17 3.12
C LYS A 115 8.78 -4.77 2.19
N LYS A 116 9.08 -4.71 0.91
CA LYS A 116 8.38 -5.41 -0.16
C LYS A 116 9.10 -6.71 -0.51
N SER A 117 8.34 -7.80 -0.59
CA SER A 117 8.80 -9.12 -1.01
C SER A 117 7.72 -9.80 -1.86
N SER A 118 8.02 -10.97 -2.41
CA SER A 118 7.04 -11.77 -3.15
C SER A 118 5.90 -12.29 -2.27
N THR A 119 6.11 -12.39 -0.97
CA THR A 119 5.18 -13.00 0.00
C THR A 119 4.47 -11.99 0.91
N TYR A 120 4.98 -10.76 1.01
CA TYR A 120 4.40 -9.75 1.89
C TYR A 120 4.84 -8.32 1.53
N TYR A 121 4.01 -7.38 1.97
CA TYR A 121 4.33 -5.97 2.07
C TYR A 121 4.09 -5.50 3.51
N ARG A 122 5.14 -4.99 4.16
CA ARG A 122 5.10 -4.59 5.57
C ARG A 122 5.84 -3.30 5.84
N LYS A 123 5.40 -2.54 6.84
CA LYS A 123 6.10 -1.38 7.39
C LYS A 123 7.04 -1.84 8.50
N ALA A 124 8.33 -1.61 8.32
CA ALA A 124 9.37 -1.98 9.26
C ALA A 124 9.58 -0.95 10.37
N GLY A 125 9.18 0.30 10.14
CA GLY A 125 9.31 1.39 11.10
C GLY A 125 9.30 2.74 10.39
N PHE A 126 9.78 3.75 11.09
CA PHE A 126 9.95 5.11 10.56
C PHE A 126 11.25 5.72 11.12
N GLY A 127 11.73 6.78 10.47
CA GLY A 127 12.85 7.58 10.97
C GLY A 127 12.51 9.06 10.79
N ALA A 128 12.84 9.88 11.78
CA ALA A 128 12.58 11.30 11.73
C ALA A 128 13.64 12.07 12.50
N THR A 129 13.91 13.29 12.07
CA THR A 129 14.77 14.22 12.79
C THR A 129 13.91 14.97 13.81
N ILE A 130 14.15 14.74 15.10
CA ILE A 130 13.44 15.39 16.20
C ILE A 130 14.38 16.38 16.86
N ASN A 131 14.08 17.69 16.77
CA ASN A 131 14.94 18.77 17.27
C ASN A 131 16.41 18.64 16.81
N GLY A 132 16.62 18.29 15.54
CA GLY A 132 17.96 18.10 14.96
C GLY A 132 18.59 16.72 15.21
N VAL A 133 17.96 15.84 16.01
CA VAL A 133 18.45 14.50 16.29
C VAL A 133 17.77 13.47 15.40
N GLN A 134 18.55 12.82 14.54
CA GLN A 134 18.08 11.72 13.68
C GLN A 134 17.69 10.51 14.53
N THR A 135 16.39 10.21 14.56
CA THR A 135 15.81 9.20 15.45
C THR A 135 15.16 8.09 14.63
N PRO A 136 15.84 6.95 14.43
CA PRO A 136 15.22 5.77 13.83
C PRO A 136 14.36 5.02 14.86
N VAL A 137 13.13 4.69 14.48
CA VAL A 137 12.20 3.87 15.28
C VAL A 137 11.82 2.63 14.48
N LYS A 138 12.56 1.54 14.73
CA LYS A 138 12.25 0.23 14.16
C LYS A 138 11.16 -0.45 14.98
N TYR A 139 10.22 -1.10 14.31
CA TYR A 139 9.21 -1.91 14.98
C TYR A 139 9.78 -3.27 15.37
N ASP A 140 9.48 -3.70 16.59
CA ASP A 140 9.85 -5.04 17.08
C ASP A 140 9.04 -6.11 16.34
N ASN A 141 7.75 -5.83 16.12
CA ASN A 141 6.90 -6.58 15.21
C ASN A 141 6.44 -5.66 14.06
N PRO A 142 6.99 -5.83 12.84
CA PRO A 142 6.61 -5.04 11.67
C PRO A 142 5.11 -5.11 11.37
N GLU A 143 4.55 -3.99 10.91
CA GLU A 143 3.14 -3.92 10.52
C GLU A 143 2.94 -4.55 9.14
N LEU A 144 2.25 -5.68 9.07
CA LEU A 144 1.91 -6.34 7.82
C LEU A 144 0.71 -5.63 7.17
N PHE A 145 0.93 -5.07 5.98
CA PHE A 145 -0.12 -4.43 5.19
C PHE A 145 -0.82 -5.47 4.31
N PHE A 146 -0.03 -6.30 3.61
CA PHE A 146 -0.53 -7.32 2.69
C PHE A 146 0.28 -8.60 2.80
N LYS A 147 -0.38 -9.77 2.79
CA LYS A 147 0.24 -11.03 2.38
C LYS A 147 0.07 -11.18 0.87
N LEU A 148 1.15 -11.52 0.18
CA LEU A 148 1.18 -11.60 -1.27
C LEU A 148 1.36 -13.07 -1.71
N PRO A 149 0.81 -13.45 -2.88
CA PRO A 149 -0.12 -12.67 -3.69
C PRO A 149 -1.49 -12.51 -3.01
N LEU A 150 -2.13 -11.35 -3.17
CA LEU A 150 -3.48 -11.16 -2.69
C LEU A 150 -4.46 -11.69 -3.74
N THR A 151 -5.40 -12.53 -3.30
CA THR A 151 -6.45 -13.08 -4.14
C THR A 151 -7.81 -12.72 -3.56
N PHE A 152 -8.82 -12.61 -4.42
CA PHE A 152 -10.17 -12.33 -3.96
C PHE A 152 -10.61 -13.30 -2.84
N GLY A 153 -11.19 -12.75 -1.76
CA GLY A 153 -11.67 -13.52 -0.61
C GLY A 153 -10.64 -13.74 0.51
N THR A 154 -9.36 -13.42 0.29
CA THR A 154 -8.36 -13.49 1.38
C THR A 154 -8.57 -12.36 2.38
N SER A 155 -8.58 -12.69 3.66
CA SER A 155 -8.62 -11.71 4.75
C SER A 155 -7.42 -11.89 5.67
N ASP A 156 -6.73 -10.80 5.97
CA ASP A 156 -5.59 -10.80 6.89
C ASP A 156 -5.77 -9.81 8.03
N SER A 157 -5.05 -10.09 9.13
CA SER A 157 -4.90 -9.21 10.28
C SER A 157 -3.43 -9.10 10.66
N SER A 158 -3.03 -7.95 11.20
CA SER A 158 -1.68 -7.69 11.66
C SER A 158 -1.71 -6.99 13.02
N ILE A 159 -0.73 -7.24 13.87
CA ILE A 159 -0.49 -6.47 15.09
C ILE A 159 0.93 -5.95 15.01
N SER A 160 1.14 -4.65 15.23
CA SER A 160 2.46 -4.04 15.25
C SER A 160 2.77 -3.37 16.59
N SER A 161 4.05 -3.39 16.96
CA SER A 161 4.53 -2.82 18.21
C SER A 161 5.93 -2.24 18.06
N TYR A 162 6.22 -1.23 18.88
CA TYR A 162 7.56 -0.66 19.03
C TYR A 162 7.78 -0.25 20.49
N GLY A 163 8.94 -0.60 21.04
CA GLY A 163 9.27 -0.33 22.44
C GLY A 163 8.44 -1.15 23.44
N ALA A 164 8.71 -0.98 24.74
CA ALA A 164 8.21 -1.89 25.78
C ALA A 164 6.67 -1.85 26.03
N HIS A 165 5.91 -0.91 25.45
CA HIS A 165 4.48 -0.77 25.77
C HIS A 165 3.57 -0.22 24.65
N SER A 166 4.08 0.14 23.46
CA SER A 166 3.22 0.70 22.40
C SER A 166 2.76 -0.39 21.43
N ARG A 167 1.47 -0.74 21.47
CA ARG A 167 0.79 -1.61 20.50
C ARG A 167 -0.14 -0.79 19.63
N ARG A 168 -0.02 -0.89 18.31
CA ARG A 168 -1.01 -0.32 17.38
C ARG A 168 -2.05 -1.38 17.02
N PRO A 169 -3.35 -1.06 17.08
CA PRO A 169 -4.42 -2.02 16.78
C PRO A 169 -4.42 -2.42 15.31
N SER A 170 -5.01 -3.58 15.03
CA SER A 170 -4.90 -4.29 13.77
C SER A 170 -5.55 -3.59 12.60
N ARG A 171 -4.80 -3.37 11.51
CA ARG A 171 -5.37 -3.04 10.20
C ARG A 171 -5.79 -4.34 9.50
N ARG A 172 -7.06 -4.43 9.11
CA ARG A 172 -7.60 -5.56 8.34
C ARG A 172 -7.52 -5.22 6.85
N ALA A 173 -6.65 -5.91 6.12
CA ALA A 173 -6.66 -5.84 4.66
C ALA A 173 -7.63 -6.91 4.13
N ARG A 174 -8.66 -6.46 3.41
CA ARG A 174 -9.58 -7.33 2.66
C ARG A 174 -9.66 -6.80 1.24
N LEU A 175 -9.29 -7.62 0.28
CA LEU A 175 -9.67 -7.39 -1.11
C LEU A 175 -11.13 -7.82 -1.30
N SER A 176 -12.03 -6.85 -1.26
CA SER A 176 -13.35 -6.99 -1.84
C SER A 176 -13.23 -6.75 -3.34
N GLN A 177 -13.54 -7.75 -4.17
CA GLN A 177 -13.90 -7.43 -5.54
C GLN A 177 -15.15 -6.56 -5.48
N VAL A 178 -15.03 -5.41 -6.12
CA VAL A 178 -16.12 -4.78 -6.81
C VAL A 178 -16.53 -5.77 -7.92
N ARG A 179 -17.73 -6.33 -7.75
CA ARG A 179 -18.44 -7.40 -8.50
C ARG A 179 -18.73 -7.16 -9.96
#